data_AF-A0A954LAP5-F1
#
_entry.id   AF-A0A954LAP5-F1
#
_cell.length_a   1.000
_cell.length_b   1.000
_cell.length_c   1.000
_cell.angle_alpha   90.00
_cell.angle_beta   90.00
_cell.angle_gamma   90.00
#
_symmetry.space_group_name_H-M   'P 1'
#
loop_
_entity.id
_entity.type
_entity.pdbx_description
1 polymer ?
#
loop_
_entity_poly.entity_id
_entity_poly.type
_entity_poly.pdbx_seq_one_letter_code
_entity_poly.pdbx_strand_id
1 'polypeptide(L)'
;MIDQRIDLTVVQRWMQTVLMHPAGVETGVASEAARAWIDVTPDQAESVVEPSHSLSGLERLAIYNRAYFARLLECLRDSYRVLFEAIGEEAFDDFAINYLQGFPSRSYTLNDLGKHFPDYLRQSRLQADAGETWPDFVIDLATLESLYNAVFDGPGVENQPLVSS
;
A
#
# COMPACT_ATOMS: atom_id res chain seq x y z
N MET A 1 -26.83 -27.17 11.41
CA MET A 1 -26.32 -26.54 12.65
C MET A 1 -25.40 -25.43 12.18
N ILE A 2 -25.92 -24.20 12.23
CA ILE A 2 -25.42 -22.92 11.67
C ILE A 2 -25.11 -22.94 10.17
N ASP A 3 -26.17 -22.91 9.36
CA ASP A 3 -26.14 -22.51 7.94
C ASP A 3 -26.45 -21.01 7.87
N GLN A 4 -25.54 -20.18 8.37
CA GLN A 4 -25.56 -18.74 8.09
C GLN A 4 -24.72 -18.54 6.84
N ARG A 5 -25.38 -18.45 5.68
CA ARG A 5 -24.73 -17.99 4.45
C ARG A 5 -24.22 -16.57 4.69
N ILE A 6 -22.94 -16.45 5.02
CA ILE A 6 -22.27 -15.16 5.10
C ILE A 6 -22.35 -14.53 3.71
N ASP A 7 -22.82 -13.28 3.65
CA ASP A 7 -22.91 -12.54 2.40
C ASP A 7 -21.51 -12.40 1.78
N LEU A 8 -21.40 -12.59 0.46
CA LEU A 8 -20.12 -12.46 -0.25
C LEU A 8 -19.47 -11.09 -0.03
N THR A 9 -20.27 -10.03 0.07
CA THR A 9 -19.81 -8.67 0.34
C THR A 9 -19.11 -8.58 1.70
N VAL A 10 -19.62 -9.30 2.71
CA VAL A 10 -19.03 -9.34 4.06
C VAL A 10 -17.69 -10.06 4.02
N VAL A 11 -17.63 -11.23 3.37
CA VAL A 11 -16.38 -11.99 3.21
C VAL A 11 -15.35 -11.17 2.43
N GLN A 12 -15.76 -10.50 1.35
CA GLN A 12 -14.88 -9.65 0.55
C GLN A 12 -14.30 -8.49 1.36
N ARG A 13 -15.12 -7.79 2.15
CA ARG A 13 -14.65 -6.67 2.98
C ARG A 13 -13.75 -7.14 4.11
N TRP A 14 -14.08 -8.26 4.74
CA TRP A 14 -13.20 -8.90 5.73
C TRP A 14 -11.85 -9.24 5.11
N MET A 15 -11.84 -9.97 4.00
CA MET A 15 -10.61 -10.40 3.32
C MET A 15 -9.79 -9.20 2.85
N GLN A 16 -10.42 -8.18 2.26
CA GLN A 16 -9.74 -6.94 1.88
C GLN A 16 -9.05 -6.27 3.08
N THR A 17 -9.76 -6.16 4.21
CA THR A 17 -9.22 -5.55 5.43
C THR A 17 -8.01 -6.32 5.96
N VAL A 18 -8.09 -7.66 5.97
CA VAL A 18 -6.99 -8.53 6.41
C VAL A 18 -5.79 -8.45 5.46
N LEU A 19 -6.03 -8.56 4.15
CA LEU A 19 -4.97 -8.58 3.15
C LEU A 19 -4.21 -7.26 3.03
N MET A 20 -4.87 -6.14 3.29
CA MET A 20 -4.27 -4.80 3.23
C MET A 20 -3.63 -4.37 4.55
N HIS A 21 -3.67 -5.21 5.59
CA HIS A 21 -3.13 -4.85 6.89
C HIS A 21 -1.58 -4.83 6.87
N PRO A 22 -0.93 -3.70 7.21
CA PRO A 22 0.52 -3.54 7.05
C PRO A 22 1.36 -4.38 8.02
N ALA A 23 0.80 -4.75 9.18
CA ALA A 23 1.47 -5.64 10.14
C ALA A 23 1.27 -7.14 9.83
N GLY A 24 0.74 -7.48 8.65
CA GLY A 24 0.50 -8.86 8.23
C GLY A 24 -0.87 -9.41 8.64
N VAL A 25 -1.14 -10.64 8.20
CA VAL A 25 -2.49 -11.23 8.23
C VAL A 25 -2.98 -11.61 9.62
N GLU A 26 -2.11 -12.07 10.53
CA GLU A 26 -2.53 -12.41 11.89
C GLU A 26 -3.04 -11.18 12.64
N THR A 27 -2.27 -10.08 12.59
CA THR A 27 -2.72 -8.80 13.14
C THR A 27 -3.94 -8.27 12.37
N GLY A 28 -3.98 -8.47 11.06
CA GLY A 28 -5.13 -8.11 10.22
C GLY A 28 -6.42 -8.79 10.64
N VAL A 29 -6.40 -10.11 10.87
CA VAL A 29 -7.56 -10.88 11.37
C VAL A 29 -7.94 -10.43 12.78
N ALA A 30 -6.96 -10.21 13.65
CA ALA A 30 -7.22 -9.76 15.02
C ALA A 30 -7.69 -8.29 15.13
N SER A 31 -7.57 -7.50 14.05
CA SER A 31 -7.90 -6.08 14.04
C SER A 31 -9.39 -5.84 14.29
N GLU A 32 -9.71 -4.74 14.99
CA GLU A 32 -11.11 -4.32 15.24
C GLU A 32 -11.88 -4.15 13.92
N ALA A 33 -11.23 -3.59 12.90
CA ALA A 33 -11.84 -3.38 11.58
C ALA A 33 -12.24 -4.69 10.89
N ALA A 34 -11.40 -5.73 10.96
CA ALA A 34 -11.75 -7.04 10.41
C ALA A 34 -12.85 -7.71 11.24
N ARG A 35 -12.74 -7.66 12.57
CA ARG A 35 -13.72 -8.26 13.48
C ARG A 35 -15.12 -7.62 13.40
N ALA A 36 -15.21 -6.37 12.97
CA ALA A 36 -16.47 -5.71 12.65
C ALA A 36 -17.21 -6.34 11.46
N TRP A 37 -16.51 -7.03 10.54
CA TRP A 37 -17.12 -7.78 9.44
C TRP A 37 -17.39 -9.23 9.81
N ILE A 38 -16.39 -9.91 10.37
CA ILE A 38 -16.49 -11.30 10.84
C ILE A 38 -15.67 -11.42 12.12
N ASP A 39 -16.35 -11.69 13.24
CA ASP A 39 -15.73 -11.78 14.57
C ASP A 39 -15.03 -13.13 14.76
N VAL A 40 -13.79 -13.22 14.26
CA VAL A 40 -12.92 -14.39 14.37
C VAL A 40 -11.53 -13.98 14.86
N THR A 41 -10.90 -14.85 15.64
CA THR A 41 -9.48 -14.74 15.98
C THR A 41 -8.61 -15.39 14.89
N PRO A 42 -7.28 -15.16 14.87
CA PRO A 42 -6.38 -15.84 13.93
C PRO A 42 -6.51 -17.37 13.97
N ASP A 43 -6.62 -17.96 15.15
CA ASP A 43 -6.83 -19.41 15.32
C ASP A 43 -8.17 -19.91 14.77
N GLN A 44 -9.13 -19.01 14.54
CA GLN A 44 -10.44 -19.29 13.99
C GLN A 44 -10.55 -18.92 12.50
N ALA A 45 -9.48 -18.43 11.87
CA ALA A 45 -9.50 -17.97 10.47
C ALA A 45 -9.94 -19.07 9.49
N GLU A 46 -9.73 -20.34 9.82
CA GLU A 46 -10.15 -21.48 8.99
C GLU A 46 -11.66 -21.66 8.89
N SER A 47 -12.43 -21.04 9.79
CA SER A 47 -13.90 -20.97 9.67
C SER A 47 -14.36 -20.05 8.54
N VAL A 48 -13.47 -19.18 8.04
CA VAL A 48 -13.74 -18.24 6.94
C VAL A 48 -13.01 -18.66 5.66
N VAL A 49 -11.74 -19.06 5.79
CA VAL A 49 -10.89 -19.49 4.67
C VAL A 49 -10.43 -20.91 4.92
N GLU A 50 -11.05 -21.86 4.24
CA GLU A 50 -10.69 -23.27 4.38
C GLU A 50 -9.21 -23.52 4.04
N PRO A 51 -8.54 -24.45 4.73
CA PRO A 51 -7.20 -24.86 4.36
C PRO A 51 -7.20 -25.54 2.98
N SER A 52 -6.02 -25.57 2.35
CA SER A 52 -5.75 -26.42 1.20
C SER A 52 -5.05 -27.71 1.64
N HIS A 53 -4.72 -28.59 0.70
CA HIS A 53 -3.95 -29.81 1.01
C HIS A 53 -2.58 -29.54 1.64
N SER A 54 -1.98 -28.36 1.41
CA SER A 54 -0.60 -28.05 1.84
C SER A 54 -0.44 -26.75 2.64
N LEU A 55 -1.51 -25.98 2.84
CA LEU A 55 -1.46 -24.65 3.47
C LEU A 55 -2.72 -24.43 4.30
N SER A 56 -2.55 -23.93 5.52
CA SER A 56 -3.63 -23.41 6.38
C SER A 56 -4.33 -22.20 5.75
N GLY A 57 -5.50 -21.85 6.28
CA GLY A 57 -6.22 -20.65 5.85
C GLY A 57 -5.39 -19.36 5.99
N LEU A 58 -4.65 -19.23 7.10
CA LEU A 58 -3.77 -18.09 7.35
C LEU A 58 -2.59 -18.02 6.37
N GLU A 59 -1.94 -19.15 6.06
CA GLU A 59 -0.82 -19.17 5.10
C GLU A 59 -1.27 -18.75 3.70
N ARG A 60 -2.48 -19.18 3.29
CA ARG A 60 -3.06 -18.74 2.02
C ARG A 60 -3.29 -17.24 2.00
N LEU A 61 -3.87 -16.68 3.06
CA LEU A 61 -4.03 -15.23 3.20
C LEU A 61 -2.67 -14.50 3.18
N ALA A 62 -1.66 -15.06 3.86
CA ALA A 62 -0.32 -14.47 3.92
C ALA A 62 0.32 -14.38 2.53
N ILE A 63 0.12 -15.36 1.64
CA ILE A 63 0.59 -15.31 0.26
C ILE A 63 -0.04 -14.11 -0.49
N TYR A 64 -1.35 -13.93 -0.38
CA TYR A 64 -2.04 -12.81 -1.05
C TYR A 64 -1.62 -11.45 -0.46
N ASN A 65 -1.45 -11.36 0.86
CA ASN A 65 -0.96 -10.15 1.53
C ASN A 65 0.44 -9.78 1.02
N ARG A 66 1.36 -10.73 0.95
CA ARG A 66 2.72 -10.50 0.39
C ARG A 66 2.67 -10.07 -1.07
N ALA A 67 1.86 -10.74 -1.89
CA ALA A 67 1.70 -10.39 -3.30
C ALA A 67 1.09 -8.98 -3.50
N TYR A 68 0.19 -8.57 -2.60
CA TYR A 68 -0.37 -7.22 -2.58
C TYR A 68 0.71 -6.17 -2.28
N PHE A 69 1.46 -6.33 -1.18
CA PHE A 69 2.52 -5.38 -0.82
C PHE A 69 3.67 -5.36 -1.83
N ALA A 70 4.02 -6.50 -2.44
CA ALA A 70 5.01 -6.54 -3.52
C ALA A 70 4.58 -5.69 -4.72
N ARG A 71 3.30 -5.76 -5.11
CA ARG A 71 2.75 -4.90 -6.16
C ARG A 71 2.79 -3.42 -5.80
N LEU A 72 2.49 -3.07 -4.54
CA LEU A 72 2.59 -1.67 -4.11
C LEU A 72 4.04 -1.16 -4.19
N LEU A 73 5.00 -1.99 -3.81
CA LEU A 73 6.42 -1.66 -3.91
C LEU A 73 6.85 -1.48 -5.38
N GLU A 74 6.45 -2.41 -6.26
CA GLU A 74 6.67 -2.27 -7.71
C GLU A 74 6.09 -0.95 -8.25
N CYS A 75 4.85 -0.62 -7.90
CA CYS A 75 4.21 0.62 -8.32
C CYS A 75 4.94 1.87 -7.79
N LEU A 76 5.46 1.85 -6.56
CA LEU A 76 6.26 2.94 -6.03
C LEU A 76 7.59 3.08 -6.79
N ARG A 77 8.28 1.97 -7.08
CA ARG A 77 9.51 1.99 -7.87
C ARG A 77 9.27 2.55 -9.27
N ASP A 78 8.15 2.18 -9.91
CA ASP A 78 7.78 2.71 -11.22
C ASP A 78 7.44 4.22 -11.16
N SER A 79 6.77 4.65 -10.09
CA SER A 79 6.37 6.06 -9.90
C SER A 79 7.55 6.97 -9.54
N TYR A 80 8.61 6.42 -8.94
CA TYR A 80 9.79 7.12 -8.45
C TYR A 80 11.07 6.50 -9.01
N ARG A 81 11.08 6.24 -10.33
CA ARG A 81 12.13 5.49 -11.00
C ARG A 81 13.48 6.20 -10.91
N VAL A 82 13.53 7.51 -11.09
CA VAL A 82 14.80 8.25 -11.04
C VAL A 82 15.34 8.24 -9.62
N LEU A 83 14.47 8.40 -8.62
CA LEU A 83 14.84 8.27 -7.22
C LEU A 83 15.37 6.87 -6.89
N PHE A 84 14.68 5.82 -7.34
CA PHE A 84 15.09 4.43 -7.15
C PHE A 84 16.51 4.19 -7.71
N GLU A 85 16.78 4.64 -8.93
CA GLU A 85 18.11 4.51 -9.55
C GLU A 85 19.18 5.33 -8.83
N ALA A 86 18.81 6.48 -8.25
CA ALA A 86 19.74 7.38 -7.57
C ALA A 86 20.16 6.85 -6.18
N ILE A 87 19.25 6.22 -5.44
CA ILE A 87 19.50 5.78 -4.06
C ILE A 87 19.77 4.27 -3.94
N GLY A 88 19.48 3.51 -4.99
CA GLY A 88 19.65 2.06 -5.03
C GLY A 88 18.48 1.30 -4.40
N GLU A 89 18.39 0.02 -4.72
CA GLU A 89 17.28 -0.86 -4.34
C GLU A 89 17.09 -0.97 -2.82
N GLU A 90 18.16 -1.27 -2.07
CA GLU A 90 18.09 -1.49 -0.62
C GLU A 90 17.54 -0.27 0.12
N ALA A 91 18.11 0.91 -0.14
CA ALA A 91 17.68 2.15 0.51
C ALA A 91 16.25 2.55 0.11
N PHE A 92 15.89 2.38 -1.18
CA PHE A 92 14.55 2.70 -1.64
C PHE A 92 13.51 1.78 -1.02
N ASP A 93 13.76 0.48 -1.01
CA ASP A 93 12.83 -0.50 -0.46
C ASP A 93 12.60 -0.28 1.02
N ASP A 94 13.65 0.05 1.79
CA ASP A 94 13.52 0.38 3.21
C ASP A 94 12.61 1.59 3.43
N PHE A 95 12.78 2.68 2.67
CA PHE A 95 11.88 3.83 2.76
C PHE A 95 10.45 3.47 2.31
N ALA A 96 10.30 2.74 1.22
CA ALA A 96 9.00 2.38 0.67
C ALA A 96 8.22 1.45 1.60
N ILE A 97 8.87 0.45 2.21
CA ILE A 97 8.24 -0.47 3.18
C ILE A 97 7.75 0.32 4.40
N ASN A 98 8.61 1.17 4.98
CA ASN A 98 8.23 1.98 6.14
C ASN A 98 7.12 2.99 5.79
N TYR A 99 7.17 3.59 4.60
CA TYR A 99 6.11 4.43 4.07
C TYR A 99 4.78 3.67 3.97
N LEU A 100 4.77 2.47 3.38
CA LEU A 100 3.55 1.65 3.21
C LEU A 100 2.96 1.19 4.55
N GLN A 101 3.76 1.08 5.61
CA GLN A 101 3.27 0.82 6.96
C GLN A 101 2.52 2.02 7.56
N GLY A 102 3.02 3.25 7.32
CA GLY A 102 2.41 4.49 7.83
C GLY A 102 1.26 5.04 6.97
N PHE A 103 1.29 4.76 5.67
CA PHE A 103 0.34 5.24 4.67
C PHE A 103 -0.26 4.06 3.88
N PRO A 104 -1.03 3.17 4.53
CA PRO A 104 -1.62 2.03 3.83
C PRO A 104 -2.56 2.53 2.73
N SER A 105 -2.42 1.99 1.51
CA SER A 105 -3.32 2.34 0.41
C SER A 105 -4.75 1.99 0.78
N ARG A 106 -5.62 3.00 0.85
CA ARG A 106 -7.06 2.85 1.13
C ARG A 106 -7.92 2.90 -0.14
N SER A 107 -7.30 3.14 -1.29
CA SER A 107 -7.99 3.33 -2.57
C SER A 107 -7.68 2.20 -3.56
N TYR A 108 -8.68 1.85 -4.37
CA TYR A 108 -8.55 0.88 -5.47
C TYR A 108 -7.69 1.42 -6.62
N THR A 109 -7.52 2.73 -6.70
CA THR A 109 -6.69 3.40 -7.70
C THR A 109 -5.29 3.64 -7.15
N LEU A 110 -4.28 3.06 -7.82
CA LEU A 110 -2.88 3.21 -7.46
C LEU A 110 -2.33 4.63 -7.73
N ASN A 111 -3.07 5.51 -8.42
CA ASN A 111 -2.66 6.90 -8.71
C ASN A 111 -2.15 7.67 -7.48
N ASP A 112 -2.80 7.45 -6.34
CA ASP A 112 -2.51 8.20 -5.12
C ASP A 112 -1.49 7.51 -4.21
N LEU A 113 -1.00 6.31 -4.58
CA LEU A 113 -0.16 5.49 -3.71
C LEU A 113 1.07 6.25 -3.24
N GLY A 114 1.73 6.96 -4.16
CA GLY A 114 2.98 7.67 -3.92
C GLY A 114 2.81 9.08 -3.35
N LYS A 115 1.62 9.69 -3.35
CA LYS A 115 1.48 11.14 -3.21
C LYS A 115 2.09 11.74 -1.93
N HIS A 116 2.17 10.95 -0.85
CA HIS A 116 2.73 11.37 0.44
C HIS A 116 4.19 10.95 0.63
N PHE A 117 4.79 10.25 -0.34
CA PHE A 117 6.15 9.74 -0.25
C PHE A 117 7.20 10.86 -0.09
N PRO A 118 7.12 12.00 -0.81
CA PRO A 118 8.03 13.12 -0.57
C PRO A 118 7.89 13.72 0.83
N ASP A 119 6.66 13.83 1.34
CA ASP A 119 6.40 14.35 2.69
C ASP A 119 6.91 13.39 3.77
N TYR A 120 6.80 12.08 3.54
CA TYR A 120 7.38 11.05 4.38
C TYR A 120 8.90 11.15 4.43
N LEU A 121 9.57 11.30 3.28
CA LEU A 121 11.03 11.48 3.23
C LEU A 121 11.49 12.74 3.99
N ARG A 122 10.74 13.85 3.90
CA ARG A 122 11.00 15.06 4.70
C ARG A 122 10.87 14.82 6.20
N GLN A 123 9.89 14.03 6.63
CA GLN A 123 9.73 13.68 8.04
C GLN A 123 10.88 12.79 8.54
N SER A 124 11.34 11.85 7.71
CA SER A 124 12.52 11.02 8.00
C SER A 124 13.80 11.86 8.08
N ARG A 125 13.94 12.90 7.26
CA ARG A 125 15.09 13.84 7.31
C ARG A 125 15.22 14.56 8.65
N LEU A 126 14.11 14.92 9.29
CA LEU A 126 14.11 15.58 10.60
C LEU A 126 14.74 14.72 11.70
N GLN A 127 14.91 13.42 11.46
CA GLN A 127 15.53 12.47 12.39
C GLN A 127 17.02 12.21 12.07
N ALA A 128 17.54 12.70 10.94
CA ALA A 128 18.91 12.47 10.48
C ALA A 128 19.86 13.63 10.83
N ASP A 129 21.17 13.38 10.83
CA ASP A 129 22.20 14.36 11.18
C ASP A 129 22.20 15.59 10.26
N ALA A 130 22.39 16.79 10.84
CA ALA A 130 22.20 18.08 10.17
C ALA A 130 23.29 18.45 9.13
N GLY A 131 24.33 17.61 8.97
CA GLY A 131 25.50 17.92 8.13
C GLY A 131 25.45 17.42 6.68
N GLU A 132 24.50 16.55 6.33
CA GLU A 132 24.45 15.91 5.02
C GLU A 132 23.47 16.59 4.06
N THR A 133 23.91 16.82 2.81
CA THR A 133 23.10 17.42 1.73
C THR A 133 22.41 16.39 0.84
N TRP A 134 22.87 15.15 0.87
CA TRP A 134 22.29 14.02 0.13
C TRP A 134 20.78 13.83 0.39
N PRO A 135 20.30 13.87 1.65
CA PRO A 135 18.88 13.71 1.92
C PRO A 135 17.98 14.77 1.29
N ASP A 136 18.46 16.01 1.14
CA ASP A 136 17.71 17.08 0.49
C ASP A 136 17.55 16.81 -1.00
N PHE A 137 18.60 16.29 -1.66
CA PHE A 137 18.54 15.83 -3.04
C PHE A 137 17.52 14.69 -3.25
N VAL A 138 17.47 13.73 -2.33
CA VAL A 138 16.49 12.63 -2.32
C VAL A 138 15.05 13.18 -2.25
N ILE A 139 14.81 14.15 -1.38
CA ILE A 139 13.50 14.80 -1.21
C ILE A 139 13.11 15.58 -2.47
N ASP A 140 14.04 16.34 -3.05
CA ASP A 140 13.79 17.13 -4.25
C ASP A 140 13.46 16.23 -5.43
N LEU A 141 14.17 15.11 -5.58
CA LEU A 141 13.93 14.15 -6.64
C LEU A 141 12.56 13.46 -6.49
N ALA A 142 12.21 13.04 -5.27
CA ALA A 142 10.87 12.51 -4.97
C ALA A 142 9.79 13.55 -5.28
N THR A 143 10.02 14.82 -4.93
CA THR A 143 9.06 15.91 -5.19
C THR A 143 8.88 16.13 -6.69
N LEU A 144 9.97 16.12 -7.47
CA LEU A 144 9.94 16.27 -8.91
C LEU A 144 9.12 15.15 -9.59
N GLU A 145 9.40 13.89 -9.28
CA GLU A 145 8.68 12.75 -9.87
C GLU A 145 7.22 12.73 -9.45
N SER A 146 6.92 13.07 -8.19
CA SER A 146 5.53 13.20 -7.73
C SER A 146 4.75 14.27 -8.49
N LEU A 147 5.36 15.43 -8.77
CA LEU A 147 4.74 16.49 -9.55
C LEU A 147 4.53 16.07 -11.00
N TYR A 148 5.50 15.36 -11.59
CA TYR A 148 5.39 14.85 -12.95
C TYR A 148 4.21 13.88 -13.08
N ASN A 149 4.09 12.93 -12.15
CA ASN A 149 2.96 11.98 -12.11
C ASN A 149 1.62 12.72 -11.93
N ALA A 150 1.56 13.69 -11.01
CA ALA A 150 0.34 14.49 -10.80
C ALA A 150 -0.10 15.30 -12.02
N VAL A 151 0.85 15.83 -12.81
CA VAL A 151 0.56 16.53 -14.07
C VAL A 151 0.07 15.54 -15.13
N PHE A 152 0.69 14.36 -15.23
CA PHE A 152 0.31 13.32 -16.18
C PHE A 152 -1.11 12.79 -15.91
N ASP A 153 -1.45 12.58 -14.63
CA ASP A 153 -2.77 12.11 -14.18
C ASP A 153 -3.84 13.22 -14.10
N GLY A 154 -3.47 14.47 -14.41
CA GLY A 154 -4.37 15.62 -14.38
C GLY A 154 -5.51 15.49 -15.40
N PRO A 155 -6.66 16.16 -15.16
CA PRO A 155 -7.80 16.10 -16.07
C PRO A 155 -7.42 16.62 -17.46
N GLY A 156 -7.67 15.81 -18.49
CA GLY A 156 -7.47 16.21 -19.88
C GLY A 156 -8.35 17.40 -20.28
N VAL A 157 -7.89 18.20 -21.24
CA VAL A 157 -8.62 19.38 -21.77
C VAL A 157 -9.80 19.01 -22.67
N GLU A 158 -10.19 17.74 -22.72
CA GLU A 158 -11.21 17.18 -23.62
C GLU A 158 -12.60 17.83 -23.46
N ASN A 159 -12.85 18.53 -22.34
CA ASN A 159 -14.08 19.27 -22.06
C ASN A 159 -13.90 20.80 -21.98
N GLN A 160 -12.72 21.33 -22.34
CA GLN A 160 -12.50 22.77 -22.38
C GLN A 160 -12.66 23.28 -23.83
N PRO A 161 -13.31 24.44 -24.05
CA PRO A 161 -13.43 24.98 -25.39
C PRO A 161 -12.04 25.22 -25.96
N LEU A 162 -11.73 24.55 -27.07
CA LEU A 162 -10.49 24.76 -27.81
C LEU A 162 -10.42 26.25 -28.16
N VAL A 163 -9.36 26.91 -27.68
CA VAL A 163 -9.14 28.33 -27.92
C VAL A 163 -9.06 28.52 -29.43
N SER A 164 -10.12 29.11 -30.00
CA SER A 164 -10.22 29.38 -31.42
C SER A 164 -9.38 30.63 -31.69
N SER A 165 -8.27 30.47 -32.41
CA SER A 165 -7.47 31.58 -32.95
C SER A 165 -8.22 32.35 -34.03
#